data_AF-A0A3D3GV68-F1
#
_entry.id   AF-A0A3D3GV68-F1
#
_cell.length_a   1.000
_cell.length_b   1.000
_cell.length_c   1.000
_cell.angle_alpha   90.00
_cell.angle_beta   90.00
_cell.angle_gamma   90.00
#
_symmetry.space_group_name_H-M   'P 1'
#
loop_
_entity.id
_entity.type
_entity.pdbx_description
1 polymer ?
#
loop_
_entity_poly.entity_id
_entity_poly.type
_entity_poly.pdbx_seq_one_letter_code
_entity_poly.pdbx_strand_id
1 'polypeptide(L)'
;MIVRLYLILFFILILLAIAFVFGSHNDQLLTLNYLIARTEITVAAAVSLFIGLGFFLGLLVTILWRIVRKSKKVLRKNKLQE
;
A
#
# COMPACT_ATOMS: atom_id res chain seq x y z
N MET A 1 23.67 -8.24 0.97
CA MET A 1 22.37 -7.77 1.54
C MET A 1 21.41 -7.28 0.45
N ILE A 2 21.86 -6.38 -0.44
CA ILE A 2 21.04 -5.80 -1.52
C ILE A 2 20.53 -6.83 -2.56
N VAL A 3 21.37 -7.78 -2.99
CA VAL A 3 20.94 -8.85 -3.93
C VAL A 3 19.83 -9.72 -3.33
N ARG A 4 19.94 -10.08 -2.05
CA ARG A 4 18.91 -10.81 -1.29
C ARG A 4 17.57 -10.06 -1.27
N LEU A 5 17.60 -8.73 -1.07
CA LEU A 5 16.40 -7.89 -1.06
C LEU A 5 15.71 -7.90 -2.43
N TYR A 6 16.45 -7.74 -3.53
CA TYR A 6 15.88 -7.79 -4.87
C TYR A 6 15.27 -9.15 -5.19
N LEU A 7 15.92 -10.24 -4.77
CA LEU A 7 15.43 -11.59 -5.01
C LEU A 7 14.13 -11.86 -4.23
N ILE A 8 14.03 -11.40 -2.98
CA ILE A 8 12.80 -11.46 -2.18
C ILE A 8 11.69 -10.61 -2.81
N LEU A 9 12.01 -9.38 -3.21
CA LEU A 9 11.02 -8.48 -3.83
C LEU A 9 10.49 -9.06 -5.15
N PHE A 10 11.38 -9.59 -5.99
CA PHE A 10 11.02 -10.25 -7.23
C PHE A 10 10.12 -11.48 -6.99
N PHE A 11 10.46 -12.30 -6.00
CA PHE A 11 9.66 -13.46 -5.61
C PHE A 11 8.26 -13.05 -5.13
N ILE A 12 8.16 -12.01 -4.29
CA ILE A 12 6.88 -11.45 -3.85
C ILE A 12 6.07 -10.95 -5.04
N LEU A 13 6.71 -10.29 -6.02
CA LEU A 13 6.04 -9.78 -7.21
C LEU A 13 5.48 -10.90 -8.09
N ILE A 14 6.21 -12.02 -8.22
CA ILE A 14 5.72 -13.23 -8.89
C ILE A 14 4.49 -13.79 -8.18
N LEU A 15 4.55 -13.96 -6.85
CA LEU A 15 3.42 -14.46 -6.07
C LEU A 15 2.20 -13.53 -6.18
N LEU A 16 2.44 -12.22 -6.18
CA LEU A 16 1.40 -11.22 -6.36
C LEU A 16 0.75 -11.34 -7.75
N ALA A 17 1.56 -11.47 -8.81
CA ALA A 17 1.06 -11.65 -10.17
C ALA A 17 0.21 -12.93 -10.30
N ILE A 18 0.67 -14.04 -9.72
CA ILE A 18 -0.08 -15.29 -9.66
C ILE A 18 -1.41 -15.07 -8.94
N ALA A 19 -1.40 -14.43 -7.76
CA ALA A 19 -2.62 -14.14 -7.01
C ALA A 19 -3.62 -13.27 -7.81
N PHE A 20 -3.15 -12.29 -8.57
CA PHE A 20 -4.00 -11.47 -9.45
C PHE A 20 -4.60 -12.28 -10.59
N VAL A 21 -3.84 -13.17 -11.23
CA VAL A 21 -4.36 -14.04 -12.31
C VAL A 21 -5.43 -14.97 -11.76
N PHE A 22 -5.14 -15.69 -10.67
CA PHE A 22 -6.12 -16.57 -10.02
C PHE A 22 -7.33 -15.80 -9.49
N GLY A 23 -7.11 -14.60 -8.93
CA GLY A 23 -8.17 -13.71 -8.52
C GLY A 23 -9.06 -13.30 -9.69
N SER A 24 -8.48 -12.89 -10.82
CA SER A 24 -9.27 -12.45 -11.99
C SER A 24 -10.15 -13.54 -12.60
N HIS A 25 -9.78 -14.82 -12.42
CA HIS A 25 -10.60 -15.97 -12.80
C HIS A 25 -11.61 -16.38 -11.73
N ASN A 26 -11.61 -15.72 -10.56
CA ASN A 26 -12.57 -15.96 -9.51
C ASN A 26 -13.80 -15.07 -9.72
N ASP A 27 -14.87 -15.66 -10.27
CA ASP A 27 -16.16 -15.01 -10.49
C ASP A 27 -16.99 -14.83 -9.21
N GLN A 28 -16.41 -15.14 -8.03
CA GLN A 28 -17.11 -15.00 -6.77
C GLN A 28 -17.39 -13.52 -6.49
N LEU A 29 -18.66 -13.22 -6.27
CA LEU A 29 -19.12 -11.90 -5.86
C LEU A 29 -19.05 -11.76 -4.33
N LEU A 30 -18.61 -10.58 -3.90
CA LEU A 30 -18.53 -10.15 -2.52
C LEU A 30 -19.42 -8.92 -2.35
N THR A 31 -20.33 -9.00 -1.39
CA THR A 31 -21.22 -7.88 -1.07
C THR A 31 -20.60 -6.97 -0.01
N LEU A 32 -20.26 -5.75 -0.41
CA LEU A 32 -19.84 -4.69 0.50
C LEU A 32 -21.04 -3.88 0.97
N ASN A 33 -21.22 -3.81 2.28
CA ASN A 33 -22.23 -2.96 2.93
C ASN A 33 -21.54 -1.73 3.50
N TYR A 34 -21.70 -0.61 2.82
CA TYR A 34 -21.34 0.71 3.33
C TYR A 34 -22.45 1.23 4.26
N LEU A 35 -22.16 2.30 4.98
CA LEU A 35 -23.08 2.92 5.94
C LEU A 35 -24.46 3.27 5.35
N ILE A 36 -24.52 3.63 4.06
CA ILE A 36 -25.75 4.10 3.38
C ILE A 36 -26.00 3.37 2.05
N ALA A 37 -25.11 2.47 1.63
CA ALA A 37 -25.20 1.81 0.32
C ALA A 37 -24.66 0.38 0.36
N ARG A 38 -25.11 -0.46 -0.58
CA ARG A 38 -24.58 -1.81 -0.82
C ARG A 38 -24.01 -1.88 -2.23
N THR A 39 -22.88 -2.55 -2.38
CA THR A 39 -22.26 -2.80 -3.69
C THR A 39 -21.80 -4.24 -3.75
N GLU A 40 -21.99 -4.88 -4.90
CA GLU A 40 -21.45 -6.21 -5.17
C GLU A 40 -20.27 -6.06 -6.13
N ILE A 41 -19.11 -6.56 -5.70
CA ILE A 41 -17.89 -6.53 -6.49
C ILE A 41 -17.25 -7.92 -6.45
N THR A 42 -16.44 -8.27 -7.45
CA THR A 42 -15.70 -9.53 -7.39
C THR A 42 -14.70 -9.51 -6.24
N VAL A 43 -14.37 -10.69 -5.71
CA VAL A 43 -13.34 -10.83 -4.68
C VAL A 43 -12.02 -10.22 -5.16
N ALA A 44 -11.66 -10.43 -6.43
CA ALA A 44 -10.48 -9.83 -7.04
C ALA A 44 -10.53 -8.30 -7.07
N ALA A 45 -11.66 -7.71 -7.42
CA ALA A 45 -11.82 -6.26 -7.41
C ALA A 45 -11.66 -5.71 -5.98
N ALA A 46 -12.24 -6.37 -4.98
CA ALA A 46 -12.09 -5.99 -3.57
C ALA A 46 -10.62 -6.02 -3.15
N VAL A 47 -9.93 -7.13 -3.38
CA VAL A 47 -8.52 -7.33 -3.03
C VAL A 47 -7.64 -6.27 -3.72
N SER A 48 -7.86 -6.04 -5.02
CA SER A 48 -7.14 -5.03 -5.81
C SER A 48 -7.31 -3.63 -5.22
N LEU A 49 -8.55 -3.28 -4.89
CA LEU A 49 -8.90 -1.96 -4.35
C LEU A 49 -8.26 -1.74 -2.98
N PHE A 50 -8.36 -2.69 -2.06
CA PHE A 50 -7.78 -2.56 -0.72
C PHE A 50 -6.26 -2.59 -0.72
N ILE A 51 -5.62 -3.43 -1.54
CA ILE A 51 -4.15 -3.43 -1.68
C ILE A 51 -3.67 -2.11 -2.29
N GLY A 52 -4.30 -1.66 -3.37
CA GLY A 52 -3.94 -0.40 -4.03
C GLY A 52 -4.10 0.81 -3.11
N LEU A 53 -5.25 0.93 -2.44
CA LEU A 53 -5.50 1.99 -1.46
C LEU A 53 -4.57 1.91 -0.26
N GLY A 54 -4.38 0.71 0.31
CA GLY A 54 -3.48 0.49 1.44
C GLY A 54 -2.04 0.87 1.12
N PHE A 55 -1.55 0.48 -0.05
CA PHE A 55 -0.21 0.85 -0.51
C PHE A 55 -0.08 2.35 -0.73
N PHE A 56 -1.06 2.98 -1.41
CA PHE A 56 -1.05 4.42 -1.66
C PHE A 56 -1.07 5.22 -0.35
N LEU A 57 -1.95 4.87 0.59
CA LEU A 57 -2.02 5.50 1.90
C LEU A 57 -0.74 5.28 2.71
N GLY A 58 -0.19 4.06 2.71
CA GLY A 58 1.07 3.75 3.38
C GLY A 58 2.25 4.57 2.83
N LEU A 59 2.32 4.72 1.51
CA LEU A 59 3.33 5.55 0.86
C LEU A 59 3.15 7.03 1.23
N LEU A 60 1.92 7.53 1.17
CA LEU A 60 1.58 8.91 1.53
C LEU A 60 2.00 9.21 2.98
N VAL A 61 1.61 8.37 3.93
CA VAL A 61 1.97 8.50 5.35
C VAL A 61 3.49 8.48 5.53
N THR A 62 4.21 7.59 4.84
CA THR A 62 5.68 7.49 4.93
C THR A 62 6.38 8.76 4.42
N ILE A 63 5.91 9.31 3.30
CA ILE A 63 6.45 10.55 2.73
C ILE A 63 6.17 11.72 3.67
N LEU A 64 4.92 11.90 4.12
CA LEU A 64 4.56 12.96 5.06
C LEU A 64 5.39 12.89 6.34
N TRP A 65 5.53 11.69 6.92
CA TRP A 65 6.33 11.48 8.12
C TRP A 65 7.81 11.83 7.91
N ARG A 66 8.37 11.49 6.75
CA ARG A 66 9.76 11.84 6.39
C ARG A 66 9.94 13.36 6.26
N ILE A 67 8.97 14.06 5.68
CA ILE A 67 8.98 15.53 5.57
C ILE A 67 8.93 16.16 6.96
N VAL A 68 7.95 15.79 7.79
CA VAL A 68 7.80 16.33 9.16
C VAL A 68 9.06 16.12 10.00
N ARG A 69 9.67 14.92 9.94
CA ARG A 69 10.92 14.64 10.67
C ARG A 69 12.10 15.47 10.17
N LYS A 70 12.22 15.72 8.86
CA LYS A 70 13.25 16.60 8.32
C LYS A 70 13.05 18.04 8.79
N SER A 71 11.83 18.57 8.73
CA SER A 71 11.52 19.94 9.17
C SER A 71 11.84 20.16 10.65
N LYS A 72 11.48 19.20 11.52
CA LYS A 72 11.83 19.25 12.96
C LYS A 72 13.35 19.25 13.20
N LYS A 73 14.11 18.47 12.42
CA LYS A 73 15.58 18.43 12.52
C LYS A 73 16.21 19.77 12.10
N VAL A 74 15.72 20.38 11.02
CA VAL A 74 16.21 21.69 10.55
C VAL A 74 15.91 22.77 11.60
N LEU A 75 14.69 22.82 12.13
CA LEU A 75 14.30 23.79 13.16
C LEU A 75 15.16 23.66 14.43
N ARG A 76 15.42 22.43 14.88
CA ARG A 76 16.27 22.18 16.05
C ARG A 76 17.73 22.59 15.83
N LYS A 77 18.23 22.46 14.59
CA LYS A 77 19.60 22.87 14.24
C LYS A 77 19.73 24.41 14.32
N ASN A 78 18.78 25.15 13.77
CA ASN A 78 18.80 26.62 13.81
C ASN A 78 18.77 27.16 15.25
N LYS A 79 17.96 26.54 16.13
CA LYS A 79 17.86 26.93 17.56
C LYS A 79 19.11 26.67 18.40
N LEU A 80 20.06 25.87 17.91
CA LEU A 80 21.33 25.59 18.58
C LEU A 80 22.47 26.49 18.06
N GLN A 81 22.21 27.29 17.02
CA GLN A 81 23.16 28.21 16.41
C GLN A 81 22.89 29.68 16.75
N GLU A 82 21.78 29.96 17.44
CA GLU A 82 21.53 31.20 18.22
C GLU A 82 21.97 30.99 19.67
#